data_AF-A0A6B0ZJG5-F1
#
_entry.id   AF-A0A6B0ZJG5-F1
#
_cell.length_a   1.000
_cell.length_b   1.000
_cell.length_c   1.000
_cell.angle_alpha   90.00
_cell.angle_beta   90.00
_cell.angle_gamma   90.00
#
_symmetry.space_group_name_H-M   'P 1'
#
loop_
_entity.id
_entity.type
_entity.pdbx_description
1 polymer ?
#
loop_
_entity_poly.entity_id
_entity_poly.type
_entity_poly.pdbx_seq_one_letter_code
_entity_poly.pdbx_strand_id
1 'polypeptide(L)'
;MNTSTWTGATSDNSSIALEVWGHSVNTAPTVANAIPDQSAPPGEALSYAFPANTFADADGDTLTYTATKSDDSALPSWLTFTAATRTFSGTPLTADLGTLSVKVTASDGTATVSDTFDIDVTTSITLISNTGKTGFPTPIGFNDTNTAFTTGSHAEGYVLKRVDLVARKVSNQAFSVTVREGSASGTSLGTLTNPTLSGSLAIAQFTAPGTGFLLKPSTTYFVVLDGDGARVSVTADDAEDSGGAAGWSIANEGLMGGGSNTGSSIRMAVVGYASPSKLVSNTGQAQSGAVFIEFDRAQAFTTGTNTTGYTLTDVDIQMNSGTGMEPTYTVTVRSDSSGAPGASLGTLTRQGSVPTAGGAVRFNASTPIDLSRSTKYWLEVDVAANPSSTWRIWKTASNTEVTATGWSIADSHIARTMSSTSWASPAEDTDSLMIAVRGFGKNNAPTVANPIPNQTASQGSAFSYAFPANTFADADTGDTRLYRYIIHI
;
A
#
# COMPACT_ATOMS: atom_id res chain seq x y z
N MET A 1 35.51 6.47 -43.45
CA MET A 1 36.34 6.26 -44.66
C MET A 1 37.45 7.30 -44.65
N ASN A 2 38.71 6.88 -44.53
CA ASN A 2 39.85 7.69 -44.92
C ASN A 2 40.87 6.73 -45.54
N THR A 3 40.99 6.77 -46.85
CA THR A 3 41.90 5.92 -47.62
C THR A 3 43.19 6.69 -47.90
N SER A 4 44.29 6.23 -47.32
CA SER A 4 45.63 6.68 -47.69
C SER A 4 46.32 5.54 -48.43
N THR A 5 46.45 5.65 -49.75
CA THR A 5 47.26 4.72 -50.57
C THR A 5 48.74 5.03 -50.37
N TRP A 6 49.54 4.03 -50.01
CA TRP A 6 51.00 4.11 -50.04
C TRP A 6 51.55 3.13 -51.10
N THR A 7 52.18 3.69 -52.13
CA THR A 7 52.95 2.97 -53.14
C THR A 7 54.42 3.02 -52.77
N GLY A 8 55.02 1.88 -52.41
CA GLY A 8 56.45 1.79 -52.16
C GLY A 8 56.87 0.40 -51.71
N ALA A 9 57.38 -0.40 -52.64
CA ALA A 9 58.13 -1.60 -52.30
C ALA A 9 59.62 -1.23 -52.23
N THR A 10 60.23 -1.38 -51.07
CA THR A 10 61.66 -1.71 -50.95
C THR A 10 61.86 -2.62 -49.74
N SER A 11 62.71 -3.62 -49.94
CA SER A 11 63.10 -4.66 -49.01
C SER A 11 63.56 -4.12 -47.65
N ASP A 12 62.69 -4.23 -46.66
CA ASP A 12 63.12 -4.36 -45.28
C ASP A 12 62.09 -5.22 -44.54
N ASN A 13 62.57 -6.15 -43.71
CA ASN A 13 61.72 -7.02 -42.90
C ASN A 13 61.18 -6.24 -41.70
N SER A 14 60.38 -5.21 -41.96
CA SER A 14 59.65 -4.46 -40.95
C SER A 14 58.25 -5.06 -40.84
N SER A 15 58.04 -5.95 -39.88
CA SER A 15 56.68 -6.35 -39.50
C SER A 15 55.94 -5.11 -38.98
N ILE A 16 54.91 -4.65 -39.70
CA ILE A 16 53.91 -3.74 -39.15
C ILE A 16 53.12 -4.54 -38.11
N ALA A 17 53.28 -4.19 -36.83
CA ALA A 17 52.36 -4.62 -35.79
C ALA A 17 51.11 -3.74 -35.87
N LEU A 18 50.02 -4.31 -36.38
CA LEU A 18 48.70 -3.69 -36.29
C LEU A 18 48.14 -4.03 -34.92
N GLU A 19 48.29 -3.13 -33.94
CA GLU A 19 47.63 -3.28 -32.65
C GLU A 19 46.17 -2.86 -32.82
N VAL A 20 45.30 -3.84 -33.10
CA VAL A 20 43.85 -3.64 -33.08
C VAL A 20 43.41 -3.61 -31.62
N TRP A 21 43.21 -2.42 -31.07
CA TRP A 21 42.49 -2.26 -29.81
C TRP A 21 41.01 -2.55 -30.05
N GLY A 22 40.61 -3.80 -29.84
CA GLY A 22 39.19 -4.16 -29.76
C GLY A 22 38.58 -3.43 -28.58
N HIS A 23 37.85 -2.35 -28.83
CA HIS A 23 36.94 -1.83 -27.82
C HIS A 23 35.77 -2.81 -27.79
N SER A 24 35.58 -3.51 -26.67
CA SER A 24 34.30 -4.16 -26.39
C SER A 24 33.22 -3.09 -26.50
N VAL A 25 32.17 -3.36 -27.28
CA VAL A 25 31.01 -2.49 -27.31
C VAL A 25 30.33 -2.67 -25.96
N ASN A 26 30.15 -1.58 -25.21
CA ASN A 26 29.47 -1.63 -23.92
C ASN A 26 28.07 -2.25 -24.04
N THR A 27 27.74 -3.15 -23.13
CA THR A 27 26.41 -3.74 -22.95
C THR A 27 25.70 -3.00 -21.82
N ALA A 28 24.69 -2.19 -22.18
CA ALA A 28 23.93 -1.43 -21.19
C ALA A 28 23.38 -2.32 -20.04
N PRO A 29 23.29 -1.78 -18.82
CA PRO A 29 22.77 -2.51 -17.67
C PRO A 29 21.32 -2.94 -17.87
N THR A 30 20.91 -3.97 -17.15
CA THR A 30 19.54 -4.53 -17.19
C THR A 30 18.92 -4.61 -15.80
N VAL A 31 17.59 -4.60 -15.73
CA VAL A 31 16.86 -4.93 -14.49
C VAL A 31 16.82 -6.46 -14.36
N ALA A 32 17.56 -7.00 -13.41
CA ALA A 32 17.59 -8.43 -13.12
C ALA A 32 16.46 -8.84 -12.17
N ASN A 33 16.14 -8.00 -11.18
CA ASN A 33 15.03 -8.20 -10.25
C ASN A 33 14.37 -6.86 -9.95
N ALA A 34 13.04 -6.79 -10.05
CA ALA A 34 12.30 -5.57 -9.70
C ALA A 34 12.42 -5.25 -8.20
N ILE A 35 12.42 -3.97 -7.86
CA ILE A 35 12.36 -3.46 -6.50
C ILE A 35 10.92 -3.62 -6.00
N PRO A 36 10.69 -4.34 -4.88
CA PRO A 36 9.34 -4.46 -4.32
C PRO A 36 8.83 -3.14 -3.73
N ASP A 37 7.53 -2.91 -3.86
CA ASP A 37 6.84 -1.78 -3.22
C ASP A 37 7.01 -1.80 -1.68
N GLN A 38 7.02 -0.61 -1.11
CA GLN A 38 7.20 -0.34 0.32
C GLN A 38 5.97 0.36 0.90
N SER A 39 5.88 0.40 2.22
CA SER A 39 4.88 1.19 2.94
C SER A 39 5.55 1.97 4.06
N ALA A 40 5.17 3.23 4.22
CA ALA A 40 5.76 4.15 5.19
C ALA A 40 4.65 4.94 5.90
N PRO A 41 4.18 4.49 7.07
CA PRO A 41 3.13 5.20 7.80
C PRO A 41 3.57 6.61 8.24
N PRO A 42 2.65 7.59 8.25
CA PRO A 42 2.94 8.91 8.82
C PRO A 42 3.51 8.83 10.24
N GLY A 43 4.63 9.53 10.47
CA GLY A 43 5.32 9.60 11.75
C GLY A 43 6.24 8.43 12.05
N GLU A 44 6.38 7.45 11.14
CA GLU A 44 7.25 6.29 11.30
C GLU A 44 8.47 6.34 10.38
N ALA A 45 9.62 5.91 10.90
CA ALA A 45 10.86 5.92 10.15
C ALA A 45 10.89 4.78 9.12
N LEU A 46 10.97 5.13 7.84
CA LEU A 46 11.33 4.22 6.76
C LEU A 46 12.85 4.05 6.70
N SER A 47 13.31 2.81 6.58
CA SER A 47 14.70 2.47 6.24
C SER A 47 14.71 1.22 5.37
N TYR A 48 14.91 1.38 4.06
CA TYR A 48 14.82 0.31 3.08
C TYR A 48 16.03 0.32 2.15
N ALA A 49 16.75 -0.80 2.05
CA ALA A 49 17.84 -0.97 1.09
C ALA A 49 17.43 -1.96 0.01
N PHE A 50 17.45 -1.54 -1.26
CA PHE A 50 17.11 -2.45 -2.35
C PHE A 50 18.22 -3.50 -2.58
N PRO A 51 17.87 -4.74 -3.00
CA PRO A 51 18.82 -5.82 -3.17
C PRO A 51 19.97 -5.50 -4.13
N ALA A 52 21.18 -6.00 -3.86
CA ALA A 52 22.33 -5.78 -4.73
C ALA A 52 22.17 -6.42 -6.13
N ASN A 53 21.30 -7.42 -6.25
CA ASN A 53 20.99 -8.12 -7.50
C ASN A 53 19.80 -7.53 -8.26
N THR A 54 19.36 -6.30 -7.94
CA THR A 54 18.30 -5.61 -8.69
C THR A 54 18.73 -5.26 -10.11
N PHE A 55 19.95 -4.74 -10.28
CA PHE A 55 20.51 -4.39 -11.58
C PHE A 55 21.75 -5.23 -11.88
N ALA A 56 21.94 -5.59 -13.14
CA ALA A 56 23.09 -6.37 -13.59
C ALA A 56 23.71 -5.75 -14.84
N ASP A 57 25.03 -5.84 -14.91
CA ASP A 57 25.83 -5.44 -16.05
C ASP A 57 26.58 -6.66 -16.58
N ALA A 58 26.52 -6.89 -17.90
CA ALA A 58 27.08 -8.10 -18.51
C ALA A 58 28.61 -8.01 -18.69
N ASP A 59 29.14 -6.79 -18.81
CA ASP A 59 30.56 -6.52 -18.90
C ASP A 59 31.23 -6.48 -17.52
N GLY A 60 30.41 -6.43 -16.46
CA GLY A 60 30.85 -6.43 -15.07
C GLY A 60 31.19 -5.03 -14.57
N ASP A 61 30.70 -3.99 -15.25
CA ASP A 61 30.96 -2.61 -14.90
C ASP A 61 30.34 -2.21 -13.54
N THR A 62 31.00 -1.28 -12.86
CA THR A 62 30.52 -0.79 -11.56
C THR A 62 29.34 0.14 -11.77
N LEU A 63 28.18 -0.25 -11.23
CA LEU A 63 26.97 0.54 -11.33
C LEU A 63 26.89 1.65 -10.27
N THR A 64 26.52 2.84 -10.74
CA THR A 64 26.15 3.98 -9.91
C THR A 64 24.64 4.16 -9.90
N TYR A 65 24.09 4.65 -8.78
CA TYR A 65 22.63 4.73 -8.59
C TYR A 65 22.18 6.16 -8.30
N THR A 66 21.06 6.53 -8.88
CA THR A 66 20.32 7.76 -8.56
C THR A 66 18.85 7.42 -8.33
N ALA A 67 18.14 8.29 -7.60
CA ALA A 67 16.71 8.11 -7.35
C ALA A 67 15.96 9.43 -7.50
N THR A 68 14.85 9.38 -8.22
CA THR A 68 13.90 10.48 -8.45
C THR A 68 12.48 9.95 -8.27
N LYS A 69 11.47 10.83 -8.34
CA LYS A 69 10.11 10.36 -8.57
C LYS A 69 9.99 9.78 -9.99
N SER A 70 8.93 9.01 -10.25
CA SER A 70 8.68 8.44 -11.57
C SER A 70 8.62 9.49 -12.70
N ASP A 71 8.18 10.71 -12.38
CA ASP A 71 8.11 11.88 -13.27
C ASP A 71 9.43 12.68 -13.39
N ASP A 72 10.55 12.12 -12.92
CA ASP A 72 11.88 12.74 -12.87
C ASP A 72 12.04 13.95 -11.93
N SER A 73 11.00 14.31 -11.18
CA SER A 73 11.12 15.34 -10.15
C SER A 73 11.88 14.83 -8.92
N ALA A 74 12.36 15.78 -8.09
CA ALA A 74 13.09 15.44 -6.87
C ALA A 74 12.21 14.67 -5.87
N LEU A 75 12.84 13.77 -5.11
CA LEU A 75 12.18 13.06 -4.01
C LEU A 75 11.61 14.08 -2.99
N PRO A 76 10.50 13.76 -2.31
CA PRO A 76 9.98 14.60 -1.23
C PRO A 76 11.02 14.82 -0.14
N SER A 77 10.94 15.96 0.56
CA SER A 77 11.90 16.32 1.62
C SER A 77 11.96 15.31 2.77
N TRP A 78 10.92 14.50 2.96
CA TRP A 78 10.89 13.46 3.97
C TRP A 78 11.66 12.19 3.58
N LEU A 79 12.04 12.00 2.30
CA LEU A 79 12.69 10.81 1.78
C LEU A 79 14.08 11.11 1.20
N THR A 80 15.10 10.44 1.73
CA THR A 80 16.50 10.56 1.29
C THR A 80 16.98 9.24 0.69
N PHE A 81 17.70 9.31 -0.44
CA PHE A 81 18.37 8.15 -1.03
C PHE A 81 19.89 8.24 -0.88
N THR A 82 20.49 7.20 -0.30
CA THR A 82 21.94 7.05 -0.16
C THR A 82 22.45 6.01 -1.16
N ALA A 83 23.01 6.48 -2.28
CA ALA A 83 23.44 5.63 -3.40
C ALA A 83 24.49 4.57 -3.00
N ALA A 84 25.46 4.95 -2.16
CA ALA A 84 26.54 4.04 -1.73
C ALA A 84 26.03 2.78 -1.03
N THR A 85 24.89 2.88 -0.32
CA THR A 85 24.28 1.77 0.42
C THR A 85 22.96 1.30 -0.18
N ARG A 86 22.54 1.85 -1.32
CA ARG A 86 21.23 1.60 -1.97
C ARG A 86 20.05 1.82 -1.02
N THR A 87 20.20 2.72 -0.04
CA THR A 87 19.25 2.87 1.07
C THR A 87 18.37 4.10 0.93
N PHE A 88 17.07 3.91 1.01
CA PHE A 88 16.06 4.93 1.25
C PHE A 88 15.83 5.08 2.75
N SER A 89 15.84 6.31 3.26
CA SER A 89 15.49 6.63 4.64
C SER A 89 14.62 7.87 4.74
N GLY A 90 13.68 7.88 5.70
CA GLY A 90 12.75 8.98 5.80
C GLY A 90 11.70 8.84 6.88
N THR A 91 10.89 9.88 7.09
CA THR A 91 9.72 9.83 7.98
C THR A 91 8.61 10.68 7.37
N PRO A 92 7.66 10.10 6.62
CA PRO A 92 6.56 10.85 6.04
C PRO A 92 5.66 11.41 7.14
N LEU A 93 4.96 12.51 6.86
CA LEU A 93 3.95 13.10 7.72
C LEU A 93 2.56 12.78 7.20
N THR A 94 1.51 13.17 7.95
CA THR A 94 0.12 13.01 7.49
C THR A 94 -0.18 13.82 6.23
N ALA A 95 0.58 14.89 5.99
CA ALA A 95 0.50 15.66 4.74
C ALA A 95 1.05 14.90 3.53
N ASP A 96 1.85 13.85 3.75
CA ASP A 96 2.45 13.01 2.72
C ASP A 96 1.61 11.76 2.42
N LEU A 97 0.39 11.66 2.97
CA LEU A 97 -0.51 10.53 2.74
C LEU A 97 -0.74 10.30 1.25
N GLY A 98 -0.59 9.04 0.85
CA GLY A 98 -0.70 8.58 -0.53
C GLY A 98 0.48 7.77 -0.98
N THR A 99 0.47 7.37 -2.24
CA THR A 99 1.55 6.58 -2.82
C THR A 99 2.63 7.52 -3.39
N LEU A 100 3.88 7.10 -3.29
CA LEU A 100 5.03 7.80 -3.88
C LEU A 100 5.75 6.83 -4.82
N SER A 101 5.62 7.01 -6.13
CA SER A 101 6.36 6.23 -7.11
C SER A 101 7.80 6.74 -7.22
N VAL A 102 8.75 5.87 -6.88
CA VAL A 102 10.19 6.16 -6.88
C VAL A 102 10.85 5.43 -8.03
N LYS A 103 11.57 6.17 -8.86
CA LYS A 103 12.40 5.63 -9.94
C LYS A 103 13.85 5.54 -9.49
N VAL A 104 14.44 4.36 -9.58
CA VAL A 104 15.87 4.12 -9.37
C VAL A 104 16.53 3.92 -10.72
N THR A 105 17.53 4.73 -11.03
CA THR A 105 18.32 4.63 -12.27
C THR A 105 19.72 4.11 -11.94
N ALA A 106 20.09 3.00 -12.57
CA ALA A 106 21.44 2.43 -12.55
C ALA A 106 22.21 2.86 -13.81
N SER A 107 23.47 3.25 -13.67
CA SER A 107 24.36 3.62 -14.77
C SER A 107 25.72 2.94 -14.68
N ASP A 108 26.20 2.44 -15.82
CA ASP A 108 27.56 1.93 -16.03
C ASP A 108 28.57 3.06 -16.37
N GLY A 109 28.10 4.31 -16.46
CA GLY A 109 28.90 5.48 -16.89
C GLY A 109 28.75 5.87 -18.35
N THR A 110 28.15 5.02 -19.18
CA THR A 110 27.88 5.23 -20.62
C THR A 110 26.42 5.01 -21.00
N ALA A 111 25.72 4.10 -20.34
CA ALA A 111 24.32 3.78 -20.51
C ALA A 111 23.60 3.69 -19.16
N THR A 112 22.26 3.61 -19.21
CA THR A 112 21.41 3.59 -18.02
C THR A 112 20.21 2.68 -18.19
N VAL A 113 19.74 2.10 -17.08
CA VAL A 113 18.46 1.41 -16.97
C VAL A 113 17.75 1.89 -15.71
N SER A 114 16.42 1.81 -15.67
CA SER A 114 15.65 2.19 -14.49
C SER A 114 14.61 1.16 -14.11
N ASP A 115 14.29 1.12 -12.82
CA ASP A 115 13.14 0.42 -12.27
C ASP A 115 12.32 1.38 -11.40
N THR A 116 11.02 1.13 -11.27
CA THR A 116 10.11 1.96 -10.46
C THR A 116 9.38 1.09 -9.45
N PHE A 117 9.32 1.57 -8.21
CA PHE A 117 8.56 0.95 -7.12
C PHE A 117 7.78 2.01 -6.35
N ASP A 118 6.71 1.60 -5.68
CA ASP A 118 5.85 2.49 -4.93
C ASP A 118 6.19 2.49 -3.43
N ILE A 119 6.03 3.65 -2.78
CA ILE A 119 6.02 3.78 -1.32
C ILE A 119 4.64 4.27 -0.88
N ASP A 120 3.87 3.39 -0.26
CA ASP A 120 2.53 3.71 0.25
C ASP A 120 2.58 4.37 1.63
N VAL A 121 2.29 5.66 1.68
CA VAL A 121 2.08 6.43 2.91
C VAL A 121 0.63 6.32 3.34
N THR A 122 0.35 5.42 4.27
CA THR A 122 -1.00 5.18 4.79
C THR A 122 -1.04 5.36 6.30
N THR A 123 -2.09 5.96 6.84
CA THR A 123 -2.32 6.00 8.29
C THR A 123 -2.42 4.58 8.83
N SER A 124 -1.43 4.16 9.63
CA SER A 124 -1.58 2.99 10.47
C SER A 124 -2.29 3.41 11.75
N ILE A 125 -3.38 2.74 12.07
CA ILE A 125 -4.06 2.85 13.36
C ILE A 125 -3.66 1.67 14.23
N THR A 126 -3.51 1.92 15.53
CA THR A 126 -3.53 0.84 16.52
C THR A 126 -4.94 0.27 16.53
N LEU A 127 -5.11 -0.90 15.92
CA LEU A 127 -6.40 -1.58 15.80
C LEU A 127 -6.84 -2.13 17.17
N ILE A 128 -5.88 -2.60 17.97
CA ILE A 128 -6.08 -2.98 19.37
C ILE A 128 -4.74 -2.99 20.12
N SER A 129 -4.74 -2.74 21.43
CA SER A 129 -3.54 -2.89 22.25
C SER A 129 -3.80 -3.06 23.76
N ASN A 130 -2.98 -3.91 24.37
CA ASN A 130 -2.73 -3.99 25.83
C ASN A 130 -1.29 -3.68 26.21
N THR A 131 -0.50 -3.09 25.31
CA THR A 131 0.89 -2.70 25.62
C THR A 131 0.98 -1.73 26.81
N GLY A 132 -0.08 -1.01 27.16
CA GLY A 132 -0.11 -0.12 28.34
C GLY A 132 -0.38 -0.81 29.68
N LYS A 133 -0.80 -2.08 29.69
CA LYS A 133 -1.20 -2.80 30.90
C LYS A 133 0.00 -3.17 31.78
N THR A 134 -0.22 -3.32 33.09
CA THR A 134 0.83 -3.83 33.98
C THR A 134 1.14 -5.27 33.60
N GLY A 135 2.41 -5.55 33.30
CA GLY A 135 2.88 -6.89 32.99
C GLY A 135 3.66 -7.49 34.15
N PHE A 136 3.64 -8.82 34.27
CA PHE A 136 4.57 -9.56 35.11
C PHE A 136 5.62 -10.22 34.21
N PRO A 137 6.93 -10.14 34.52
CA PRO A 137 7.95 -10.89 33.80
C PRO A 137 7.87 -12.36 34.25
N THR A 138 6.95 -13.14 33.69
CA THR A 138 7.00 -14.59 33.84
C THR A 138 8.21 -15.11 33.05
N PRO A 139 9.03 -16.01 33.61
CA PRO A 139 10.00 -16.77 32.83
C PRO A 139 9.21 -17.64 31.84
N ILE A 140 9.07 -17.18 30.60
CA ILE A 140 8.42 -17.97 29.56
C ILE A 140 9.39 -19.09 29.17
N GLY A 141 9.03 -20.32 29.47
CA GLY A 141 9.85 -21.52 29.26
C GLY A 141 9.56 -22.20 27.93
N PHE A 142 10.62 -22.43 27.16
CA PHE A 142 10.90 -23.50 26.18
C PHE A 142 9.89 -23.90 25.09
N ASN A 143 8.72 -23.29 24.93
CA ASN A 143 7.75 -23.68 23.90
C ASN A 143 7.08 -22.48 23.18
N ASP A 144 6.46 -22.76 22.03
CA ASP A 144 5.62 -21.82 21.27
C ASP A 144 4.65 -21.07 22.18
N THR A 145 4.63 -19.75 22.07
CA THR A 145 3.73 -18.88 22.83
C THR A 145 2.80 -18.17 21.86
N ASN A 146 1.51 -18.17 22.12
CA ASN A 146 0.55 -17.46 21.27
C ASN A 146 -0.51 -16.71 22.07
N THR A 147 -1.16 -15.77 21.38
CA THR A 147 -2.34 -15.07 21.87
C THR A 147 -3.24 -14.78 20.68
N ALA A 148 -4.54 -14.97 20.88
CA ALA A 148 -5.53 -14.69 19.85
C ALA A 148 -5.94 -13.22 19.88
N PHE A 149 -6.33 -12.69 18.72
CA PHE A 149 -7.07 -11.45 18.59
C PHE A 149 -8.20 -11.64 17.58
N THR A 150 -9.31 -10.94 17.75
CA THR A 150 -10.44 -10.94 16.83
C THR A 150 -10.54 -9.58 16.15
N THR A 151 -10.77 -9.60 14.84
CA THR A 151 -10.95 -8.38 14.04
C THR A 151 -12.36 -7.81 14.19
N GLY A 152 -12.50 -6.50 13.99
CA GLY A 152 -13.81 -5.84 13.93
C GLY A 152 -14.64 -6.23 12.70
N SER A 153 -15.82 -5.62 12.56
CA SER A 153 -16.85 -6.02 11.58
C SER A 153 -16.77 -5.32 10.20
N HIS A 154 -15.65 -4.63 9.89
CA HIS A 154 -15.51 -3.93 8.61
C HIS A 154 -15.57 -4.90 7.44
N ALA A 155 -16.58 -4.78 6.57
CA ALA A 155 -16.92 -5.79 5.57
C ALA A 155 -15.77 -6.16 4.62
N GLU A 156 -14.91 -5.20 4.26
CA GLU A 156 -13.75 -5.44 3.39
C GLU A 156 -12.49 -5.91 4.16
N GLY A 157 -12.60 -6.07 5.49
CA GLY A 157 -11.53 -6.52 6.35
C GLY A 157 -10.49 -5.44 6.70
N TYR A 158 -9.29 -5.87 7.03
CA TYR A 158 -8.21 -4.98 7.46
C TYR A 158 -6.89 -5.43 6.86
N VAL A 159 -5.94 -4.52 6.74
CA VAL A 159 -4.57 -4.86 6.40
C VAL A 159 -3.72 -4.71 7.65
N LEU A 160 -3.11 -5.82 8.10
CA LEU A 160 -2.11 -5.83 9.15
C LEU A 160 -0.76 -5.37 8.61
N LYS A 161 -0.20 -4.32 9.21
CA LYS A 161 1.14 -3.81 8.87
C LYS A 161 2.20 -4.23 9.86
N ARG A 162 1.88 -4.32 11.15
CA ARG A 162 2.80 -4.87 12.15
C ARG A 162 2.09 -5.35 13.40
N VAL A 163 2.84 -6.08 14.21
CA VAL A 163 2.51 -6.36 15.61
C VAL A 163 3.60 -5.77 16.49
N ASP A 164 3.22 -4.92 17.42
CA ASP A 164 4.13 -4.39 18.44
C ASP A 164 4.09 -5.31 19.64
N LEU A 165 5.22 -5.89 20.03
CA LEU A 165 5.31 -6.78 21.20
C LEU A 165 6.18 -6.13 22.26
N VAL A 166 5.80 -6.23 23.53
CA VAL A 166 6.72 -5.91 24.64
C VAL A 166 7.67 -7.08 24.80
N ALA A 167 8.87 -6.99 24.22
CA ALA A 167 9.80 -8.10 24.06
C ALA A 167 11.24 -7.72 24.44
N ARG A 168 12.05 -8.75 24.69
CA ARG A 168 13.51 -8.62 24.85
C ARG A 168 14.24 -9.83 24.26
N LYS A 169 15.50 -9.61 23.90
CA LYS A 169 16.44 -10.65 23.52
C LYS A 169 16.90 -11.42 24.76
N VAL A 170 16.97 -12.75 24.65
CA VAL A 170 17.54 -13.61 25.70
C VAL A 170 18.72 -14.43 25.24
N SER A 171 18.78 -14.78 23.95
CA SER A 171 19.88 -15.55 23.39
C SER A 171 20.11 -15.13 21.94
N ASN A 172 21.15 -15.69 21.31
CA ASN A 172 21.38 -15.55 19.87
C ASN A 172 20.67 -16.66 19.06
N GLN A 173 19.83 -17.49 19.69
CA GLN A 173 19.05 -18.48 18.96
C GLN A 173 17.99 -17.80 18.09
N ALA A 174 17.59 -18.50 17.04
CA ALA A 174 16.53 -18.05 16.15
C ALA A 174 15.17 -18.08 16.87
N PHE A 175 14.28 -17.20 16.44
CA PHE A 175 12.87 -17.22 16.78
C PHE A 175 12.09 -16.58 15.62
N SER A 176 10.80 -16.89 15.52
CA SER A 176 9.91 -16.34 14.51
C SER A 176 8.60 -15.85 15.11
N VAL A 177 7.99 -14.86 14.47
CA VAL A 177 6.64 -14.39 14.81
C VAL A 177 5.76 -14.58 13.59
N THR A 178 4.74 -15.42 13.70
CA THR A 178 3.80 -15.74 12.61
C THR A 178 2.39 -15.32 12.95
N VAL A 179 1.61 -14.95 11.93
CA VAL A 179 0.19 -14.64 12.07
C VAL A 179 -0.61 -15.77 11.44
N ARG A 180 -1.57 -16.33 12.17
CA ARG A 180 -2.34 -17.50 11.75
C ARG A 180 -3.85 -17.28 11.91
N GLU A 181 -4.64 -17.81 10.99
CA GLU A 181 -6.10 -17.71 11.00
C GLU A 181 -6.73 -18.89 11.75
N GLY A 182 -7.76 -18.60 12.56
CA GLY A 182 -8.65 -19.58 13.18
C GLY A 182 -8.09 -20.25 14.44
N SER A 183 -6.85 -20.73 14.41
CA SER A 183 -6.17 -21.33 15.56
C SER A 183 -4.67 -21.09 15.53
N ALA A 184 -3.99 -21.31 16.66
CA ALA A 184 -2.53 -21.24 16.74
C ALA A 184 -1.81 -22.23 15.79
N SER A 185 -2.47 -23.32 15.39
CA SER A 185 -2.00 -24.27 14.38
C SER A 185 -2.67 -24.12 13.02
N GLY A 186 -3.47 -23.06 12.84
CA GLY A 186 -4.25 -22.80 11.65
C GLY A 186 -3.43 -22.26 10.48
N THR A 187 -4.14 -21.79 9.45
CA THR A 187 -3.57 -21.29 8.20
C THR A 187 -2.62 -20.12 8.47
N SER A 188 -1.36 -20.24 8.07
CA SER A 188 -0.39 -19.15 8.19
C SER A 188 -0.66 -18.07 7.15
N LEU A 189 -0.82 -16.83 7.59
CA LEU A 189 -0.83 -15.65 6.73
C LEU A 189 0.61 -15.24 6.35
N GLY A 190 1.58 -15.57 7.20
CA GLY A 190 3.00 -15.31 6.96
C GLY A 190 3.80 -15.08 8.24
N THR A 191 5.10 -14.88 8.06
CA THR A 191 6.05 -14.55 9.13
C THR A 191 6.36 -13.06 9.07
N LEU A 192 6.30 -12.40 10.23
CA LEU A 192 6.69 -11.00 10.38
C LEU A 192 8.22 -10.87 10.37
N THR A 193 8.72 -9.75 9.85
CA THR A 193 10.14 -9.41 9.93
C THR A 193 10.48 -8.97 11.35
N ASN A 194 11.46 -9.65 11.95
CA ASN A 194 11.90 -9.37 13.30
C ASN A 194 12.73 -8.08 13.35
N PRO A 195 12.50 -7.20 14.34
CA PRO A 195 13.39 -6.08 14.62
C PRO A 195 14.65 -6.53 15.37
N THR A 196 15.61 -5.63 15.52
CA THR A 196 16.70 -5.84 16.48
C THR A 196 16.18 -5.68 17.90
N LEU A 197 16.12 -6.77 18.66
CA LEU A 197 15.65 -6.76 20.05
C LEU A 197 16.74 -6.29 21.03
N SER A 198 16.34 -5.47 22.00
CA SER A 198 17.19 -5.06 23.12
C SER A 198 17.31 -6.14 24.20
N GLY A 199 18.31 -6.06 25.08
CA GLY A 199 18.45 -6.97 26.23
C GLY A 199 17.39 -6.74 27.34
N SER A 200 16.72 -5.59 27.33
CA SER A 200 15.67 -5.21 28.28
C SER A 200 14.29 -5.28 27.63
N LEU A 201 13.22 -5.45 28.43
CA LEU A 201 11.85 -5.41 27.93
C LEU A 201 11.54 -4.02 27.35
N ALA A 202 11.21 -3.97 26.07
CA ALA A 202 10.80 -2.76 25.37
C ALA A 202 9.77 -3.12 24.30
N ILE A 203 9.03 -2.12 23.82
CA ILE A 203 8.16 -2.32 22.65
C ILE A 203 9.05 -2.53 21.42
N ALA A 204 8.82 -3.62 20.71
CA ALA A 204 9.52 -4.02 19.50
C ALA A 204 8.51 -4.23 18.36
N GLN A 205 8.82 -3.68 17.19
CA GLN A 205 7.92 -3.63 16.03
C GLN A 205 8.21 -4.78 15.07
N PHE A 206 7.26 -5.70 14.91
CA PHE A 206 7.37 -6.85 14.00
C PHE A 206 6.54 -6.60 12.75
N THR A 207 7.19 -6.31 11.63
CA THR A 207 6.54 -5.75 10.43
C THR A 207 6.12 -6.84 9.45
N ALA A 208 4.91 -6.73 8.91
CA ALA A 208 4.45 -7.59 7.83
C ALA A 208 5.17 -7.21 6.52
N PRO A 209 5.63 -8.18 5.72
CA PRO A 209 6.32 -7.89 4.47
C PRO A 209 5.37 -7.28 3.42
N GLY A 210 5.95 -6.50 2.50
CA GLY A 210 5.25 -5.92 1.35
C GLY A 210 4.03 -5.09 1.74
N THR A 211 2.89 -5.39 1.13
CA THR A 211 1.63 -4.65 1.36
C THR A 211 0.94 -5.02 2.68
N GLY A 212 1.43 -6.00 3.43
CA GLY A 212 0.86 -6.44 4.70
C GLY A 212 -0.02 -7.69 4.57
N PHE A 213 -0.66 -8.12 5.66
CA PHE A 213 -1.54 -9.29 5.65
C PHE A 213 -3.01 -8.89 5.67
N LEU A 214 -3.80 -9.42 4.74
CA LEU A 214 -5.24 -9.21 4.72
C LEU A 214 -5.91 -10.02 5.84
N LEU A 215 -6.63 -9.33 6.71
CA LEU A 215 -7.43 -9.87 7.79
C LEU A 215 -8.91 -9.76 7.43
N LYS A 216 -9.65 -10.87 7.54
CA LYS A 216 -11.09 -10.94 7.27
C LYS A 216 -11.89 -10.25 8.38
N PRO A 217 -13.10 -9.73 8.10
CA PRO A 217 -14.00 -9.23 9.14
C PRO A 217 -14.35 -10.30 10.18
N SER A 218 -14.52 -9.88 11.44
CA SER A 218 -15.04 -10.71 12.52
C SER A 218 -14.38 -12.09 12.62
N THR A 219 -13.08 -12.15 12.36
CA THR A 219 -12.31 -13.38 12.25
C THR A 219 -11.23 -13.40 13.32
N THR A 220 -11.04 -14.56 13.93
CA THR A 220 -10.01 -14.77 14.96
C THR A 220 -8.68 -15.14 14.31
N TYR A 221 -7.63 -14.45 14.74
CA TYR A 221 -6.25 -14.67 14.35
C TYR A 221 -5.39 -14.91 15.59
N PHE A 222 -4.22 -15.50 15.38
CA PHE A 222 -3.23 -15.79 16.41
C PHE A 222 -1.90 -15.19 16.03
N VAL A 223 -1.28 -14.45 16.95
CA VAL A 223 0.15 -14.16 16.88
C VAL A 223 0.87 -15.30 17.58
N VAL A 224 1.74 -16.01 16.85
CA VAL A 224 2.47 -17.18 17.35
C VAL A 224 3.96 -16.89 17.31
N LEU A 225 4.59 -16.93 18.48
CA LEU A 225 6.02 -16.85 18.65
C LEU A 225 6.57 -18.27 18.80
N ASP A 226 7.51 -18.63 17.94
CA ASP A 226 8.18 -19.93 17.93
C ASP A 226 9.69 -19.72 18.11
N GLY A 227 10.30 -20.47 19.02
CA GLY A 227 11.74 -20.47 19.29
C GLY A 227 12.18 -19.79 20.60
N ASP A 228 13.48 -19.87 20.88
CA ASP A 228 14.08 -19.54 22.18
C ASP A 228 14.93 -18.26 22.21
N GLY A 229 14.99 -17.52 21.10
CA GLY A 229 15.77 -16.30 20.95
C GLY A 229 15.27 -15.09 21.74
N ALA A 230 13.96 -15.03 22.01
CA ALA A 230 13.27 -13.88 22.58
C ALA A 230 12.36 -14.26 23.76
N ARG A 231 11.95 -13.26 24.55
CA ARG A 231 10.90 -13.36 25.57
C ARG A 231 9.95 -12.18 25.43
N VAL A 232 8.68 -12.40 25.72
CA VAL A 232 7.63 -11.38 25.72
C VAL A 232 7.10 -11.13 27.13
N SER A 233 6.47 -9.98 27.34
CA SER A 233 5.70 -9.68 28.55
C SER A 233 4.26 -10.12 28.34
N VAL A 234 3.63 -10.65 29.40
CA VAL A 234 2.20 -11.00 29.43
C VAL A 234 1.47 -10.15 30.46
N THR A 235 0.14 -10.07 30.34
CA THR A 235 -0.75 -9.44 31.31
C THR A 235 -1.95 -10.34 31.61
N ALA A 236 -2.45 -10.29 32.84
CA ALA A 236 -3.69 -10.94 33.26
C ALA A 236 -4.86 -9.95 33.36
N ASP A 237 -4.62 -8.69 32.97
CA ASP A 237 -5.62 -7.63 32.94
C ASP A 237 -6.49 -7.78 31.69
N ASP A 238 -7.77 -8.05 31.91
CA ASP A 238 -8.80 -8.27 30.89
C ASP A 238 -9.53 -6.98 30.48
N ALA A 239 -9.19 -5.83 31.07
CA ALA A 239 -9.75 -4.53 30.69
C ALA A 239 -9.08 -3.98 29.42
N GLU A 240 -8.74 -4.87 28.48
CA GLU A 240 -8.51 -4.57 27.07
C GLU A 240 -9.59 -3.59 26.57
N ASP A 241 -9.36 -2.88 25.46
CA ASP A 241 -10.41 -2.21 24.66
C ASP A 241 -10.57 -0.68 24.74
N SER A 242 -9.91 0.08 25.64
CA SER A 242 -10.09 1.55 25.65
C SER A 242 -9.38 2.33 24.52
N GLY A 243 -8.79 1.64 23.55
CA GLY A 243 -8.16 2.27 22.38
C GLY A 243 -8.22 1.46 21.09
N GLY A 244 -8.98 0.36 21.05
CA GLY A 244 -9.13 -0.46 19.84
C GLY A 244 -10.28 0.03 18.96
N ALA A 245 -10.17 -0.20 17.64
CA ALA A 245 -11.28 0.00 16.72
C ALA A 245 -12.49 -0.88 17.14
N ALA A 246 -13.71 -0.42 16.89
CA ALA A 246 -14.92 -1.12 17.33
C ALA A 246 -14.95 -2.60 16.87
N GLY A 247 -15.26 -3.51 17.80
CA GLY A 247 -15.39 -4.94 17.54
C GLY A 247 -14.09 -5.74 17.54
N TRP A 248 -12.95 -5.12 17.85
CA TRP A 248 -11.70 -5.83 18.08
C TRP A 248 -11.61 -6.34 19.52
N SER A 249 -10.95 -7.48 19.72
CA SER A 249 -10.61 -8.00 21.05
C SER A 249 -9.28 -8.74 21.03
N ILE A 250 -8.56 -8.73 22.15
CA ILE A 250 -7.44 -9.64 22.42
C ILE A 250 -7.98 -10.70 23.39
N ALA A 251 -7.67 -11.98 23.14
CA ALA A 251 -8.11 -13.04 24.01
C ALA A 251 -7.45 -12.94 25.39
N ASN A 252 -8.24 -13.16 26.43
CA ASN A 252 -7.79 -13.15 27.83
C ASN A 252 -6.84 -14.31 28.17
N GLU A 253 -6.71 -15.29 27.27
CA GLU A 253 -5.90 -16.48 27.48
C GLU A 253 -4.91 -16.67 26.32
N GLY A 254 -3.63 -16.72 26.65
CA GLY A 254 -2.56 -17.19 25.78
C GLY A 254 -2.27 -18.67 26.04
N LEU A 255 -2.14 -19.45 24.96
CA LEU A 255 -1.69 -20.83 25.03
C LEU A 255 -0.16 -20.86 25.00
N MET A 256 0.44 -21.46 26.02
CA MET A 256 1.85 -21.85 26.01
C MET A 256 1.95 -23.32 25.57
N GLY A 257 2.94 -23.64 24.74
CA GLY A 257 3.06 -24.97 24.13
C GLY A 257 2.97 -26.10 25.15
N GLY A 258 2.13 -27.08 24.81
CA GLY A 258 1.64 -28.13 25.72
C GLY A 258 0.14 -28.02 26.06
N GLY A 259 -0.54 -26.95 25.65
CA GLY A 259 -2.01 -26.81 25.81
C GLY A 259 -2.45 -26.28 27.19
N SER A 260 -1.53 -25.77 28.00
CA SER A 260 -1.88 -25.12 29.28
C SER A 260 -2.22 -23.65 29.05
N ASN A 261 -3.47 -23.28 29.32
CA ASN A 261 -3.92 -21.89 29.40
C ASN A 261 -3.29 -21.22 30.62
N THR A 262 -2.70 -20.04 30.41
CA THR A 262 -2.06 -19.27 31.50
C THR A 262 -2.99 -18.25 32.15
N GLY A 263 -4.19 -18.04 31.60
CA GLY A 263 -5.07 -16.94 32.01
C GLY A 263 -4.43 -15.56 31.80
N SER A 264 -3.42 -15.47 30.92
CA SER A 264 -2.68 -14.24 30.62
C SER A 264 -2.50 -14.10 29.11
N SER A 265 -2.61 -12.89 28.59
CA SER A 265 -2.42 -12.53 27.18
C SER A 265 -1.03 -11.92 26.96
N ILE A 266 -0.44 -12.11 25.78
CA ILE A 266 0.78 -11.38 25.40
C ILE A 266 0.46 -9.89 25.34
N ARG A 267 1.35 -9.06 25.90
CA ARG A 267 1.29 -7.61 25.75
C ARG A 267 1.71 -7.22 24.33
N MET A 268 0.72 -6.94 23.51
CA MET A 268 0.84 -6.60 22.10
C MET A 268 -0.01 -5.39 21.68
N ALA A 269 0.36 -4.80 20.54
CA ALA A 269 -0.52 -3.95 19.76
C ALA A 269 -0.60 -4.53 18.35
N VAL A 270 -1.82 -4.58 17.81
CA VAL A 270 -2.04 -4.92 16.41
C VAL A 270 -2.19 -3.61 15.65
N VAL A 271 -1.37 -3.40 14.64
CA VAL A 271 -1.29 -2.12 13.92
C VAL A 271 -1.51 -2.35 12.43
N GLY A 272 -2.42 -1.58 11.85
CA GLY A 272 -2.83 -1.73 10.47
C GLY A 272 -3.87 -0.68 10.07
N TYR A 273 -4.71 -0.97 9.08
CA TYR A 273 -5.80 -0.09 8.67
C TYR A 273 -6.99 -0.90 8.15
N ALA A 274 -8.18 -0.29 8.16
CA ALA A 274 -9.34 -0.86 7.48
C ALA A 274 -9.10 -0.90 5.97
N SER A 275 -9.38 -2.04 5.34
CA SER A 275 -9.28 -2.14 3.89
C SER A 275 -10.22 -1.12 3.21
N PRO A 276 -9.82 -0.50 2.08
CA PRO A 276 -10.67 0.44 1.38
C PRO A 276 -12.05 -0.16 1.09
N SER A 277 -13.09 0.59 1.43
CA SER A 277 -14.48 0.16 1.18
C SER A 277 -14.73 0.14 -0.31
N LYS A 278 -15.44 -0.86 -0.82
CA LYS A 278 -16.12 -0.71 -2.11
C LYS A 278 -17.16 0.39 -1.94
N LEU A 279 -16.97 1.51 -2.61
CA LEU A 279 -17.89 2.64 -2.58
C LEU A 279 -19.04 2.41 -3.56
N VAL A 280 -18.71 1.85 -4.72
CA VAL A 280 -19.66 1.35 -5.72
C VAL A 280 -19.06 0.20 -6.50
N SER A 281 -19.87 -0.75 -6.94
CA SER A 281 -19.43 -1.87 -7.75
C SER A 281 -20.59 -2.39 -8.59
N ASN A 282 -20.28 -2.98 -9.76
CA ASN A 282 -21.16 -3.91 -10.48
C ASN A 282 -20.39 -5.20 -10.83
N THR A 283 -19.23 -5.45 -10.19
CA THR A 283 -18.37 -6.60 -10.48
C THR A 283 -18.95 -7.95 -10.03
N GLY A 284 -19.95 -7.97 -9.14
CA GLY A 284 -20.66 -9.18 -8.71
C GLY A 284 -21.85 -9.55 -9.61
N GLN A 285 -22.22 -8.68 -10.55
CA GLN A 285 -23.36 -8.89 -11.43
C GLN A 285 -23.08 -9.93 -12.52
N ALA A 286 -24.16 -10.49 -13.09
CA ALA A 286 -24.07 -11.40 -14.22
C ALA A 286 -23.46 -10.70 -15.44
N GLN A 287 -22.49 -11.37 -16.08
CA GLN A 287 -21.87 -10.88 -17.31
C GLN A 287 -22.88 -10.91 -18.46
N SER A 288 -23.00 -9.80 -19.19
CA SER A 288 -23.81 -9.71 -20.41
C SER A 288 -22.97 -9.87 -21.70
N GLY A 289 -21.66 -9.73 -21.58
CA GLY A 289 -20.71 -9.84 -22.69
C GLY A 289 -19.39 -9.16 -22.36
N ALA A 290 -18.56 -8.93 -23.38
CA ALA A 290 -17.29 -8.25 -23.21
C ALA A 290 -16.98 -7.39 -24.43
N VAL A 291 -16.12 -6.39 -24.24
CA VAL A 291 -15.63 -5.49 -25.27
C VAL A 291 -14.12 -5.58 -25.40
N PHE A 292 -13.61 -5.40 -26.62
CA PHE A 292 -12.17 -5.38 -26.87
C PHE A 292 -11.53 -4.08 -26.39
N ILE A 293 -10.28 -4.20 -25.94
CA ILE A 293 -9.40 -3.08 -25.58
C ILE A 293 -8.73 -2.57 -26.86
N GLU A 294 -9.54 -1.96 -27.73
CA GLU A 294 -9.12 -1.43 -29.03
C GLU A 294 -9.53 0.04 -29.24
N PHE A 295 -10.46 0.51 -28.41
CA PHE A 295 -10.96 1.87 -28.36
C PHE A 295 -10.78 2.39 -26.94
N ASP A 296 -10.69 3.70 -26.80
CA ASP A 296 -10.80 4.31 -25.48
C ASP A 296 -12.22 4.08 -25.00
N ARG A 297 -12.36 3.66 -23.73
CA ARG A 297 -13.66 3.42 -23.12
C ARG A 297 -13.72 4.12 -21.78
N ALA A 298 -14.87 4.73 -21.49
CA ALA A 298 -15.07 5.39 -20.22
C ALA A 298 -16.40 4.97 -19.58
N GLN A 299 -16.34 4.61 -18.30
CA GLN A 299 -17.50 4.27 -17.49
C GLN A 299 -17.73 5.38 -16.46
N ALA A 300 -18.92 5.98 -16.49
CA ALA A 300 -19.28 6.99 -15.49
C ALA A 300 -19.69 6.35 -14.17
N PHE A 301 -19.34 7.03 -13.08
CA PHE A 301 -19.83 6.77 -11.73
C PHE A 301 -20.12 8.10 -11.02
N THR A 302 -21.04 8.09 -10.05
CA THR A 302 -21.39 9.24 -9.21
C THR A 302 -21.07 8.93 -7.76
N THR A 303 -20.41 9.87 -7.08
CA THR A 303 -20.07 9.73 -5.67
C THR A 303 -21.28 9.94 -4.75
N GLY A 304 -21.19 9.38 -3.54
CA GLY A 304 -22.25 9.45 -2.54
C GLY A 304 -22.35 10.79 -1.81
N THR A 305 -23.04 10.78 -0.67
CA THR A 305 -23.47 12.01 0.03
C THR A 305 -22.57 12.45 1.19
N ASN A 306 -21.41 11.83 1.42
CA ASN A 306 -20.52 12.22 2.53
C ASN A 306 -20.15 13.71 2.44
N THR A 307 -20.37 14.47 3.50
CA THR A 307 -20.22 15.94 3.52
C THR A 307 -18.80 16.40 3.26
N THR A 308 -17.81 15.61 3.70
CA THR A 308 -16.38 15.90 3.55
C THR A 308 -15.79 15.35 2.25
N GLY A 309 -16.59 14.61 1.46
CA GLY A 309 -16.15 13.97 0.22
C GLY A 309 -15.54 12.60 0.43
N TYR A 310 -14.74 12.17 -0.54
CA TYR A 310 -14.16 10.83 -0.58
C TYR A 310 -12.72 10.89 -1.09
N THR A 311 -11.98 9.86 -0.75
CA THR A 311 -10.64 9.60 -1.28
C THR A 311 -10.68 8.24 -1.95
N LEU A 312 -10.54 8.21 -3.28
CA LEU A 312 -10.42 6.99 -4.07
C LEU A 312 -8.99 6.51 -4.01
N THR A 313 -8.81 5.24 -3.63
CA THR A 313 -7.48 4.61 -3.57
C THR A 313 -7.29 3.63 -4.70
N ASP A 314 -8.33 2.90 -5.11
CA ASP A 314 -8.20 1.86 -6.10
C ASP A 314 -9.49 1.65 -6.89
N VAL A 315 -9.36 1.01 -8.04
CA VAL A 315 -10.48 0.44 -8.79
C VAL A 315 -10.21 -1.01 -9.13
N ASP A 316 -11.26 -1.81 -9.22
CA ASP A 316 -11.22 -3.12 -9.88
C ASP A 316 -11.89 -3.00 -11.24
N ILE A 317 -11.30 -3.57 -12.29
CA ILE A 317 -11.92 -3.72 -13.61
C ILE A 317 -11.96 -5.22 -13.93
N GLN A 318 -13.12 -5.75 -14.30
CA GLN A 318 -13.23 -7.14 -14.75
C GLN A 318 -12.66 -7.28 -16.15
N MET A 319 -11.55 -8.02 -16.28
CA MET A 319 -10.80 -8.14 -17.52
C MET A 319 -10.48 -9.60 -17.83
N ASN A 320 -10.21 -9.89 -19.11
CA ASN A 320 -9.66 -11.17 -19.54
C ASN A 320 -8.47 -10.95 -20.48
N SER A 321 -7.37 -11.65 -20.24
CA SER A 321 -6.24 -11.65 -21.16
C SER A 321 -6.62 -12.33 -22.48
N GLY A 322 -6.07 -11.80 -23.56
CA GLY A 322 -6.28 -12.31 -24.90
C GLY A 322 -5.05 -13.04 -25.45
N THR A 323 -5.19 -13.50 -26.68
CA THR A 323 -4.08 -13.93 -27.52
C THR A 323 -3.39 -12.72 -28.16
N GLY A 324 -2.08 -12.83 -28.41
CA GLY A 324 -1.26 -11.75 -28.98
C GLY A 324 -0.62 -10.86 -27.91
N MET A 325 0.10 -9.82 -28.35
CA MET A 325 0.70 -8.86 -27.42
C MET A 325 -0.38 -8.05 -26.69
N GLU A 326 -0.15 -7.81 -25.41
CA GLU A 326 -1.03 -6.98 -24.58
C GLU A 326 -1.10 -5.55 -25.15
N PRO A 327 -2.31 -4.96 -25.27
CA PRO A 327 -2.46 -3.55 -25.61
C PRO A 327 -1.77 -2.65 -24.58
N THR A 328 -1.19 -1.55 -25.04
CA THR A 328 -0.73 -0.51 -24.13
C THR A 328 -1.89 0.44 -23.86
N TYR A 329 -2.29 0.59 -22.61
CA TYR A 329 -3.38 1.46 -22.18
C TYR A 329 -3.06 2.10 -20.83
N THR A 330 -3.71 3.22 -20.55
CA THR A 330 -3.68 3.88 -19.24
C THR A 330 -5.07 3.86 -18.63
N VAL A 331 -5.16 3.73 -17.31
CA VAL A 331 -6.42 3.82 -16.58
C VAL A 331 -6.42 5.13 -15.81
N THR A 332 -7.41 5.99 -16.03
CA THR A 332 -7.43 7.35 -15.49
C THR A 332 -8.80 7.68 -14.92
N VAL A 333 -8.82 8.31 -13.74
CA VAL A 333 -10.04 8.92 -13.19
C VAL A 333 -10.13 10.35 -13.72
N ARG A 334 -11.27 10.72 -14.31
CA ARG A 334 -11.50 12.04 -14.87
C ARG A 334 -12.72 12.72 -14.26
N SER A 335 -12.65 14.05 -14.19
CA SER A 335 -13.82 14.89 -13.97
C SER A 335 -14.86 14.72 -15.07
N ASP A 336 -16.13 15.01 -14.78
CA ASP A 336 -17.15 15.16 -15.82
C ASP A 336 -17.02 16.52 -16.51
N SER A 337 -17.12 16.52 -17.83
CA SER A 337 -17.22 17.71 -18.68
C SER A 337 -18.44 17.57 -19.59
N SER A 338 -19.61 17.91 -19.05
CA SER A 338 -20.90 17.88 -19.78
C SER A 338 -21.28 16.48 -20.29
N GLY A 339 -21.11 15.46 -19.45
CA GLY A 339 -21.47 14.08 -19.79
C GLY A 339 -20.41 13.31 -20.57
N ALA A 340 -19.16 13.76 -20.54
CA ALA A 340 -18.00 13.05 -21.08
C ALA A 340 -16.76 13.25 -20.17
N PRO A 341 -15.73 12.39 -20.27
CA PRO A 341 -14.47 12.56 -19.57
C PRO A 341 -13.80 13.92 -19.84
N GLY A 342 -13.51 14.66 -18.76
CA GLY A 342 -12.88 15.97 -18.77
C GLY A 342 -11.40 15.95 -18.37
N ALA A 343 -11.02 16.80 -17.41
CA ALA A 343 -9.66 16.86 -16.88
C ALA A 343 -9.33 15.57 -16.09
N SER A 344 -8.09 15.09 -16.24
CA SER A 344 -7.54 13.99 -15.45
C SER A 344 -7.40 14.41 -13.98
N LEU A 345 -7.82 13.53 -13.08
CA LEU A 345 -7.68 13.69 -11.62
C LEU A 345 -6.60 12.77 -11.04
N GLY A 346 -6.21 11.75 -11.80
CA GLY A 346 -5.15 10.82 -11.42
C GLY A 346 -5.17 9.56 -12.28
N THR A 347 -4.00 8.98 -12.49
CA THR A 347 -3.80 7.73 -13.22
C THR A 347 -3.65 6.57 -12.22
N LEU A 348 -4.13 5.40 -12.61
CA LEU A 348 -4.16 4.19 -11.81
C LEU A 348 -3.24 3.13 -12.44
N THR A 349 -2.44 2.48 -11.61
CA THR A 349 -1.45 1.48 -12.00
C THR A 349 -1.96 0.07 -11.71
N ARG A 350 -1.87 -0.81 -12.71
CA ARG A 350 -2.31 -2.19 -12.58
C ARG A 350 -1.51 -2.94 -11.52
N GLN A 351 -2.22 -3.68 -10.68
CA GLN A 351 -1.66 -4.63 -9.73
C GLN A 351 -1.77 -6.05 -10.26
N GLY A 352 -0.63 -6.71 -10.44
CA GLY A 352 -0.56 -8.09 -10.93
C GLY A 352 -0.87 -8.26 -12.42
N SER A 353 -1.15 -9.50 -12.82
CA SER A 353 -1.43 -9.89 -14.20
C SER A 353 -2.92 -9.99 -14.47
N VAL A 354 -3.32 -9.82 -15.74
CA VAL A 354 -4.71 -10.00 -16.17
C VAL A 354 -5.04 -11.50 -16.29
N PRO A 355 -6.07 -12.02 -15.59
CA PRO A 355 -6.42 -13.43 -15.62
C PRO A 355 -6.86 -13.93 -16.99
N THR A 356 -6.62 -15.20 -17.31
CA THR A 356 -7.04 -15.88 -18.56
C THR A 356 -8.49 -16.37 -18.55
N ALA A 357 -9.07 -16.58 -17.37
CA ALA A 357 -10.45 -17.05 -17.19
C ALA A 357 -11.46 -15.90 -16.99
N GLY A 358 -11.00 -14.64 -17.12
CA GLY A 358 -11.74 -13.48 -16.65
C GLY A 358 -11.62 -13.30 -15.13
N GLY A 359 -11.36 -12.08 -14.67
CA GLY A 359 -11.31 -11.77 -13.25
C GLY A 359 -11.12 -10.28 -12.98
N ALA A 360 -11.39 -9.88 -11.74
CA ALA A 360 -11.17 -8.52 -11.27
C ALA A 360 -9.66 -8.24 -11.26
N VAL A 361 -9.25 -7.25 -12.04
CA VAL A 361 -7.89 -6.70 -12.07
C VAL A 361 -7.90 -5.40 -11.29
N ARG A 362 -7.05 -5.34 -10.26
CA ARG A 362 -6.92 -4.18 -9.39
C ARG A 362 -6.02 -3.14 -10.05
N PHE A 363 -6.40 -1.86 -9.94
CA PHE A 363 -5.58 -0.71 -10.31
C PHE A 363 -5.55 0.26 -9.13
N ASN A 364 -4.35 0.57 -8.65
CA ASN A 364 -4.16 1.46 -7.50
C ASN A 364 -3.84 2.87 -7.98
N ALA A 365 -4.35 3.87 -7.29
CA ALA A 365 -3.98 5.24 -7.53
C ALA A 365 -2.58 5.50 -6.97
N SER A 366 -1.66 5.98 -7.80
CA SER A 366 -0.32 6.37 -7.36
C SER A 366 -0.33 7.57 -6.42
N THR A 367 -1.44 8.31 -6.35
CA THR A 367 -1.77 9.22 -5.25
C THR A 367 -3.27 9.11 -5.02
N PRO A 368 -3.76 9.08 -3.76
CA PRO A 368 -5.18 9.01 -3.49
C PRO A 368 -5.91 10.16 -4.15
N ILE A 369 -7.00 9.85 -4.86
CA ILE A 369 -7.71 10.81 -5.69
C ILE A 369 -8.87 11.38 -4.89
N ASP A 370 -8.84 12.68 -4.69
CA ASP A 370 -9.88 13.41 -3.99
C ASP A 370 -11.13 13.56 -4.85
N LEU A 371 -12.26 13.07 -4.35
CA LEU A 371 -13.54 13.14 -5.00
C LEU A 371 -14.51 13.98 -4.16
N SER A 372 -15.18 14.91 -4.83
CA SER A 372 -16.27 15.67 -4.24
C SER A 372 -17.50 14.80 -4.10
N ARG A 373 -18.34 15.10 -3.11
CA ARG A 373 -19.63 14.42 -2.89
C ARG A 373 -20.61 14.67 -4.02
N SER A 374 -21.53 13.73 -4.27
CA SER A 374 -22.63 13.84 -5.24
C SER A 374 -22.19 14.36 -6.61
N THR A 375 -20.99 13.96 -7.04
CA THR A 375 -20.33 14.47 -8.24
C THR A 375 -20.06 13.32 -9.19
N LYS A 376 -20.30 13.55 -10.48
CA LYS A 376 -20.04 12.58 -11.54
C LYS A 376 -18.57 12.61 -11.95
N TYR A 377 -18.01 11.42 -12.12
CA TYR A 377 -16.65 11.18 -12.60
C TYR A 377 -16.65 10.06 -13.63
N TRP A 378 -15.53 9.89 -14.31
CA TRP A 378 -15.32 8.87 -15.33
C TRP A 378 -14.09 8.04 -14.99
N LEU A 379 -14.23 6.72 -15.11
CA LEU A 379 -13.09 5.82 -15.20
C LEU A 379 -12.82 5.57 -16.68
N GLU A 380 -11.72 6.12 -17.20
CA GLU A 380 -11.29 5.98 -18.57
C GLU A 380 -10.20 4.90 -18.68
N VAL A 381 -10.34 4.02 -19.66
CA VAL A 381 -9.29 3.17 -20.20
C VAL A 381 -8.90 3.76 -21.55
N ASP A 382 -7.76 4.45 -21.60
CA ASP A 382 -7.23 5.17 -22.76
C ASP A 382 -6.18 4.30 -23.45
N VAL A 383 -6.44 3.88 -24.68
CA VAL A 383 -5.63 2.89 -25.41
C VAL A 383 -4.59 3.61 -26.27
N ALA A 384 -3.32 3.46 -25.92
CA ALA A 384 -2.22 4.07 -26.68
C ALA A 384 -1.83 3.25 -27.91
N ALA A 385 -1.90 1.91 -27.81
CA ALA A 385 -1.59 1.01 -28.91
C ALA A 385 -2.29 -0.34 -28.76
N ASN A 386 -2.89 -0.85 -29.84
CA ASN A 386 -3.45 -2.20 -29.90
C ASN A 386 -2.83 -2.99 -31.08
N PRO A 387 -1.95 -3.96 -30.84
CA PRO A 387 -1.31 -4.77 -31.88
C PRO A 387 -2.24 -5.88 -32.44
N SER A 388 -3.54 -5.58 -32.59
CA SER A 388 -4.60 -6.54 -32.96
C SER A 388 -4.78 -7.68 -31.94
N SER A 389 -4.84 -7.33 -30.66
CA SER A 389 -5.02 -8.29 -29.57
C SER A 389 -6.49 -8.68 -29.34
N THR A 390 -6.75 -9.78 -28.62
CA THR A 390 -8.11 -10.18 -28.23
C THR A 390 -8.46 -9.89 -26.77
N TRP A 391 -7.72 -9.00 -26.12
CA TRP A 391 -7.90 -8.64 -24.71
C TRP A 391 -9.22 -7.90 -24.47
N ARG A 392 -9.86 -8.16 -23.33
CA ARG A 392 -11.26 -7.74 -23.10
C ARG A 392 -11.51 -7.14 -21.74
N ILE A 393 -12.51 -6.25 -21.70
CA ILE A 393 -13.18 -5.77 -20.48
C ILE A 393 -14.61 -6.34 -20.49
N TRP A 394 -15.03 -6.92 -19.36
CA TRP A 394 -16.37 -7.48 -19.21
C TRP A 394 -17.42 -6.40 -19.00
N LYS A 395 -18.64 -6.71 -19.44
CA LYS A 395 -19.82 -5.86 -19.32
C LYS A 395 -20.93 -6.57 -18.56
N THR A 396 -21.84 -5.77 -18.02
CA THR A 396 -23.08 -6.24 -17.42
C THR A 396 -24.24 -5.31 -17.78
N ALA A 397 -25.40 -5.91 -18.02
CA ALA A 397 -26.67 -5.21 -18.25
C ALA A 397 -27.25 -4.62 -16.95
N SER A 398 -26.62 -4.91 -15.79
CA SER A 398 -27.04 -4.45 -14.48
C SER A 398 -25.95 -3.56 -13.89
N ASN A 399 -26.23 -2.27 -13.76
CA ASN A 399 -25.47 -1.38 -12.89
C ASN A 399 -25.97 -1.42 -11.43
N THR A 400 -26.97 -2.25 -11.15
CA THR A 400 -27.47 -2.46 -9.79
C THR A 400 -26.47 -3.29 -9.01
N GLU A 401 -25.52 -2.63 -8.37
CA GLU A 401 -24.85 -3.17 -7.19
C GLU A 401 -24.32 -2.07 -6.24
N VAL A 402 -24.46 -2.39 -4.95
CA VAL A 402 -24.45 -1.56 -3.73
C VAL A 402 -22.98 -1.15 -3.40
N THR A 403 -22.68 -0.09 -2.62
CA THR A 403 -22.61 -0.20 -1.14
C THR A 403 -22.58 1.09 -0.30
N ALA A 404 -22.41 2.28 -0.86
CA ALA A 404 -22.45 3.52 -0.07
C ALA A 404 -23.61 4.44 -0.50
N THR A 405 -24.30 5.06 0.47
CA THR A 405 -25.48 5.91 0.22
C THR A 405 -25.18 6.99 -0.84
N GLY A 406 -25.97 7.01 -1.91
CA GLY A 406 -25.91 7.99 -2.98
C GLY A 406 -24.91 7.68 -4.10
N TRP A 407 -24.16 6.59 -4.04
CA TRP A 407 -23.28 6.18 -5.14
C TRP A 407 -24.03 5.50 -6.28
N SER A 408 -23.55 5.64 -7.51
CA SER A 408 -24.09 4.94 -8.68
C SER A 408 -23.07 4.74 -9.79
N ILE A 409 -23.28 3.73 -10.63
CA ILE A 409 -22.58 3.52 -11.91
C ILE A 409 -23.59 3.80 -13.03
N ALA A 410 -23.19 4.52 -14.08
CA ALA A 410 -24.07 4.79 -15.22
C ALA A 410 -24.43 3.50 -15.97
N ASP A 411 -25.66 3.42 -16.49
CA ASP A 411 -26.18 2.23 -17.18
C ASP A 411 -25.32 1.80 -18.38
N SER A 412 -24.72 2.77 -19.08
CA SER A 412 -23.89 2.55 -20.25
C SER A 412 -22.50 3.18 -20.12
N HIS A 413 -21.55 2.64 -20.86
CA HIS A 413 -20.26 3.28 -21.10
C HIS A 413 -20.25 4.08 -22.40
N ILE A 414 -19.22 4.91 -22.58
CA ILE A 414 -18.95 5.63 -23.83
C ILE A 414 -17.60 5.21 -24.39
N ALA A 415 -17.41 5.42 -25.70
CA ALA A 415 -16.16 5.09 -26.37
C ALA A 415 -15.76 6.15 -27.40
N ARG A 416 -14.49 6.12 -27.80
CA ARG A 416 -13.95 6.88 -28.93
C ARG A 416 -12.77 6.14 -29.56
N THR A 417 -12.45 6.46 -30.81
CA THR A 417 -11.23 5.96 -31.44
C THR A 417 -10.01 6.67 -30.84
N MET A 418 -8.84 6.02 -30.87
CA MET A 418 -7.57 6.56 -30.32
C MET A 418 -7.18 7.94 -30.90
N SER A 419 -7.67 8.29 -32.09
CA SER A 419 -7.43 9.59 -32.76
C SER A 419 -8.54 10.62 -32.58
N SER A 420 -9.65 10.26 -31.92
CA SER A 420 -10.82 11.13 -31.75
C SER A 420 -10.77 11.84 -30.40
N THR A 421 -11.25 13.07 -30.35
CA THR A 421 -11.52 13.79 -29.09
C THR A 421 -12.99 13.70 -28.68
N SER A 422 -13.86 13.26 -29.59
CA SER A 422 -15.31 13.19 -29.38
C SER A 422 -15.70 11.82 -28.84
N TRP A 423 -16.40 11.84 -27.71
CA TRP A 423 -16.98 10.66 -27.09
C TRP A 423 -18.38 10.38 -27.62
N ALA A 424 -18.72 9.11 -27.80
CA ALA A 424 -20.06 8.68 -28.17
C ALA A 424 -20.44 7.42 -27.41
N SER A 425 -21.74 7.25 -27.14
CA SER A 425 -22.27 5.94 -26.78
C SER A 425 -22.01 4.96 -27.94
N PRO A 426 -21.44 3.78 -27.70
CA PRO A 426 -21.29 2.80 -28.76
C PRO A 426 -22.68 2.40 -29.25
N ALA A 427 -22.90 2.42 -30.56
CA ALA A 427 -24.18 2.04 -31.14
C ALA A 427 -24.55 0.61 -30.71
N GLU A 428 -25.77 0.42 -30.21
CA GLU A 428 -26.31 -0.86 -29.71
C GLU A 428 -25.69 -1.41 -28.40
N ASP A 429 -24.69 -0.74 -27.81
CA ASP A 429 -24.10 -1.16 -26.52
C ASP A 429 -24.60 -0.27 -25.37
N THR A 430 -25.60 -0.78 -24.67
CA THR A 430 -26.21 -0.09 -23.52
C THR A 430 -25.72 -0.62 -22.18
N ASP A 431 -24.76 -1.55 -22.18
CA ASP A 431 -24.27 -2.16 -20.96
C ASP A 431 -23.15 -1.33 -20.31
N SER A 432 -23.07 -1.47 -18.99
CA SER A 432 -22.01 -0.90 -18.17
C SER A 432 -20.77 -1.77 -18.20
N LEU A 433 -19.58 -1.16 -18.17
CA LEU A 433 -18.34 -1.88 -17.86
C LEU A 433 -18.40 -2.38 -16.42
N MET A 434 -17.90 -3.58 -16.19
CA MET A 434 -17.84 -4.16 -14.85
C MET A 434 -16.66 -3.61 -14.06
N ILE A 435 -16.94 -2.66 -13.17
CA ILE A 435 -15.97 -1.93 -12.36
C ILE A 435 -16.34 -1.93 -10.87
N ALA A 436 -15.36 -1.77 -10.00
CA ALA A 436 -15.57 -1.39 -8.61
C ALA A 436 -14.68 -0.19 -8.29
N VAL A 437 -15.25 0.82 -7.62
CA VAL A 437 -14.50 1.97 -7.11
C VAL A 437 -14.33 1.79 -5.61
N ARG A 438 -13.10 1.91 -5.13
CA ARG A 438 -12.74 1.71 -3.73
C ARG A 438 -12.07 2.92 -3.13
N GLY A 439 -12.30 3.13 -1.85
CA GLY A 439 -11.71 4.23 -1.12
C GLY A 439 -12.33 4.40 0.25
N PHE A 440 -12.23 5.62 0.75
CA PHE A 440 -12.71 6.03 2.07
C PHE A 440 -13.59 7.26 1.95
N GLY A 441 -14.57 7.40 2.85
CA GLY A 441 -15.05 8.73 3.19
C GLY A 441 -13.88 9.53 3.75
N LYS A 442 -13.72 10.79 3.34
CA LYS A 442 -12.73 11.64 4.00
C LYS A 442 -13.07 11.71 5.49
N ASN A 443 -12.05 11.56 6.33
CA ASN A 443 -12.11 11.83 7.75
C ASN A 443 -11.12 12.96 8.05
N ASN A 444 -11.63 14.13 8.40
CA ASN A 444 -10.86 15.30 8.73
C ASN A 444 -10.43 15.24 10.20
N ALA A 445 -9.22 15.74 10.50
CA ALA A 445 -8.78 15.83 11.88
C ALA A 445 -9.71 16.77 12.69
N PRO A 446 -9.99 16.46 13.97
CA PRO A 446 -10.66 17.40 14.85
C PRO A 446 -9.89 18.72 14.91
N THR A 447 -10.59 19.83 14.81
CA THR A 447 -10.04 21.18 14.92
C THR A 447 -10.34 21.78 16.28
N VAL A 448 -9.48 22.71 16.72
CA VAL A 448 -9.76 23.51 17.93
C VAL A 448 -10.81 24.55 17.56
N ALA A 449 -12.03 24.36 18.07
CA ALA A 449 -13.12 25.32 17.89
C ALA A 449 -13.08 26.42 18.96
N ASN A 450 -12.73 26.06 20.20
CA ASN A 450 -12.58 27.00 21.30
C ASN A 450 -11.33 26.63 22.13
N PRO A 451 -10.25 27.43 22.07
CA PRO A 451 -9.03 27.15 22.83
C PRO A 451 -9.29 27.08 24.34
N ILE A 452 -8.62 26.15 25.02
CA ILE A 452 -8.66 26.03 26.48
C ILE A 452 -7.87 27.20 27.09
N PRO A 453 -8.47 28.06 27.93
CA PRO A 453 -7.76 29.14 28.59
C PRO A 453 -6.83 28.63 29.70
N ASN A 454 -5.79 29.40 30.02
CA ASN A 454 -4.89 29.12 31.13
C ASN A 454 -5.67 28.98 32.44
N GLN A 455 -5.31 27.96 33.23
CA GLN A 455 -5.92 27.69 34.53
C GLN A 455 -4.93 28.02 35.65
N THR A 456 -5.44 28.56 36.76
CA THR A 456 -4.64 28.84 37.97
C THR A 456 -5.11 27.95 39.12
N ALA A 457 -4.18 27.29 39.81
CA ALA A 457 -4.45 26.47 40.98
C ALA A 457 -3.64 26.96 42.17
N SER A 458 -4.18 26.83 43.38
CA SER A 458 -3.46 27.13 44.61
C SER A 458 -2.62 25.92 45.05
N GLN A 459 -1.38 26.18 45.47
CA GLN A 459 -0.47 25.14 45.95
C GLN A 459 -1.09 24.34 47.09
N GLY A 460 -1.01 23.01 47.03
CA GLY A 460 -1.55 22.09 48.04
C GLY A 460 -3.06 21.85 47.96
N SER A 461 -3.76 22.43 46.99
CA SER A 461 -5.19 22.20 46.75
C SER A 461 -5.43 21.21 45.62
N ALA A 462 -6.52 20.45 45.70
CA ALA A 462 -6.98 19.62 44.58
C ALA A 462 -7.35 20.52 43.38
N PHE A 463 -6.87 20.16 42.20
CA PHE A 463 -7.21 20.85 40.94
C PHE A 463 -8.14 19.97 40.11
N SER A 464 -9.25 20.54 39.67
CA SER A 464 -10.19 19.92 38.73
C SER A 464 -10.61 20.95 37.70
N TYR A 465 -10.53 20.58 36.42
CA TYR A 465 -10.96 21.42 35.32
C TYR A 465 -11.66 20.57 34.27
N ALA A 466 -12.87 20.97 33.92
CA ALA A 466 -13.63 20.41 32.81
C ALA A 466 -13.62 21.43 31.67
N PHE A 467 -13.00 21.09 30.54
CA PHE A 467 -13.05 21.95 29.36
C PHE A 467 -14.45 21.91 28.73
N PRO A 468 -14.88 23.01 28.07
CA PRO A 468 -16.18 23.07 27.40
C PRO A 468 -16.36 21.98 26.33
N ALA A 469 -17.56 21.41 26.21
CA ALA A 469 -17.83 20.35 25.23
C ALA A 469 -17.61 20.77 23.76
N ASN A 470 -17.61 22.07 23.48
CA ASN A 470 -17.34 22.67 22.17
C ASN A 470 -15.87 23.09 21.98
N THR A 471 -14.93 22.62 22.81
CA THR A 471 -13.49 22.91 22.66
C THR A 471 -12.95 22.42 21.31
N PHE A 472 -13.42 21.25 20.87
CA PHE A 472 -13.02 20.63 19.62
C PHE A 472 -14.24 20.41 18.72
N ALA A 473 -14.12 20.80 17.45
CA ALA A 473 -15.10 20.51 16.42
C ALA A 473 -14.52 19.46 15.47
N ASP A 474 -15.38 18.55 15.07
CA ASP A 474 -15.08 17.55 14.06
C ASP A 474 -16.13 17.69 12.97
N ALA A 475 -15.68 17.79 11.72
CA ALA A 475 -16.57 17.93 10.58
C ALA A 475 -17.21 16.58 10.21
N ASP A 476 -16.66 15.48 10.70
CA ASP A 476 -17.07 14.13 10.41
C ASP A 476 -18.09 13.62 11.44
N THR A 477 -19.09 12.88 10.96
CA THR A 477 -20.15 12.31 11.79
C THR A 477 -19.87 10.83 12.08
N GLY A 478 -19.91 10.43 13.35
CA GLY A 478 -19.72 9.03 13.77
C GLY A 478 -18.33 8.72 14.34
N ASP A 479 -17.43 9.70 14.34
CA ASP A 479 -16.09 9.57 14.92
C ASP A 479 -16.11 9.41 16.44
N THR A 480 -15.33 8.46 16.94
CA THR A 480 -15.08 8.30 18.38
C THR A 480 -13.89 9.18 18.75
N ARG A 481 -14.14 10.25 19.51
CA ARG A 481 -13.11 11.20 19.89
C ARG A 481 -12.28 10.67 21.06
N LEU A 482 -11.01 10.42 20.82
CA LEU A 482 -10.02 10.10 21.86
C LEU A 482 -9.24 11.37 22.23
N TYR A 483 -9.22 11.72 23.50
CA TYR A 483 -8.49 12.88 24.01
C TYR A 483 -7.23 12.41 24.76
N ARG A 484 -6.06 12.90 24.34
CA ARG A 484 -4.80 12.79 25.11
C ARG A 484 -4.43 14.18 25.62
N TYR A 485 -4.16 14.31 26.91
CA TYR A 485 -3.78 15.56 27.56
C TYR A 485 -2.34 15.49 28.08
N ILE A 486 -1.59 16.57 27.88
CA ILE A 486 -0.28 16.81 28.49
C ILE A 486 -0.44 18.06 29.35
N ILE A 487 -0.19 17.94 30.65
CA ILE A 487 -0.23 19.05 31.59
C ILE A 487 1.19 19.58 31.75
N HIS A 488 1.41 20.84 31.38
CA HIS A 488 2.63 21.56 31.73
C HIS A 488 2.34 22.35 33.02
N ILE A 489 3.14 22.10 34.05
CA ILE A 489 3.05 22.75 35.37
C ILE A 489 4.09 23.85 35.45
#